data_AF-A0A526S7I8-F1
#
_entry.id   AF-A0A526S7I8-F1
#
_cell.length_a   1.000
_cell.length_b   1.000
_cell.length_c   1.000
_cell.angle_alpha   90.00
_cell.angle_beta   90.00
_cell.angle_gamma   90.00
#
_symmetry.space_group_name_H-M   'P 1'
#
loop_
_entity.id
_entity.type
_entity.pdbx_description
1 polymer ?
#
loop_
_entity_poly.entity_id
_entity_poly.type
_entity_poly.pdbx_seq_one_letter_code
_entity_poly.pdbx_strand_id
1 'polypeptide(L)'
;MDFKISAPFTAIHTIFHVAFTSGLHNVLEKIQEAVSAPLVACVTLWIIIQGCLVMRGQVDARAGISRVIMVSIVVGLILGQANYHNYIETVFDDTIPRLAHQISGSDLPFTDIPQKLDWMFASTQYAFQMIASEIGPMNGQDILAFEGAQWIFYGSLWAAFEIYDAVGILTKVLLAIGPLVLVGYLFDHTRDMATRWIGQLLSYGLLLLLLNIVATIVIAAEVVSLAAMLLMIKYSGTTAAKIIGLYELDMLFLAGDALIVALPTIASSIAAGSWAGTNRPLNNLNRYFARTAGG
;
A
#
# COMPACT_ATOMS: atom_id res chain seq x y z
N MET A 1 -26.89 16.50 -21.78
CA MET A 1 -25.67 15.84 -22.28
C MET A 1 -25.32 14.79 -21.25
N ASP A 2 -25.49 13.52 -21.60
CA ASP A 2 -25.35 12.39 -20.68
C ASP A 2 -23.86 11.98 -20.63
N PHE A 3 -23.07 12.67 -19.82
CA PHE A 3 -21.68 12.28 -19.54
C PHE A 3 -21.69 11.14 -18.53
N LYS A 4 -21.90 9.90 -19.00
CA LYS A 4 -21.66 8.70 -18.20
C LYS A 4 -20.24 8.20 -18.45
N ILE A 5 -19.30 8.65 -17.62
CA ILE A 5 -18.03 7.92 -17.48
C ILE A 5 -18.38 6.67 -16.68
N SER A 6 -18.45 5.51 -17.36
CA SER A 6 -18.95 4.27 -16.78
C SER A 6 -17.99 3.63 -15.75
N ALA A 7 -16.75 4.10 -15.65
CA ALA A 7 -15.72 3.56 -14.76
C ALA A 7 -14.57 4.56 -14.51
N PRO A 8 -14.83 5.70 -13.83
CA PRO A 8 -13.80 6.72 -13.62
C PRO A 8 -12.61 6.21 -12.81
N PHE A 9 -12.83 5.38 -11.80
CA PHE A 9 -11.79 4.92 -10.88
C PHE A 9 -10.93 3.82 -11.50
N THR A 10 -11.55 2.82 -12.17
CA THR A 10 -10.78 1.76 -12.85
C THR A 10 -9.94 2.32 -13.99
N ALA A 11 -10.47 3.26 -14.78
CA ALA A 11 -9.73 3.85 -15.90
C ALA A 11 -8.49 4.60 -15.41
N ILE A 12 -8.65 5.43 -14.37
CA ILE A 12 -7.54 6.22 -13.80
C ILE A 12 -6.51 5.29 -13.16
N HIS A 13 -6.96 4.32 -12.36
CA HIS A 13 -6.06 3.34 -11.75
C HIS A 13 -5.23 2.61 -12.81
N THR A 14 -5.87 2.14 -13.89
CA THR A 14 -5.18 1.41 -14.95
C THR A 14 -4.12 2.28 -15.64
N ILE A 15 -4.46 3.53 -15.97
CA ILE A 15 -3.54 4.46 -16.63
C ILE A 15 -2.35 4.78 -15.72
N PHE A 16 -2.61 5.13 -14.46
CA PHE A 16 -1.57 5.41 -13.48
C PHE A 16 -0.68 4.19 -13.22
N HIS A 17 -1.29 3.04 -12.96
CA HIS A 17 -0.59 1.79 -12.70
C HIS A 17 0.33 1.39 -13.86
N VAL A 18 -0.14 1.48 -15.11
CA VAL A 18 0.66 1.16 -16.30
C VAL A 18 1.81 2.17 -16.48
N ALA A 19 1.53 3.47 -16.34
CA ALA A 19 2.54 4.51 -16.47
C ALA A 19 3.67 4.35 -15.44
N PHE A 20 3.31 4.12 -14.17
CA PHE A 20 4.29 3.90 -13.11
C PHE A 20 5.04 2.58 -13.27
N THR A 21 4.35 1.47 -13.56
CA THR A 21 5.03 0.16 -13.73
C THR A 21 6.02 0.19 -14.89
N SER A 22 5.64 0.81 -16.01
CA SER A 22 6.54 0.99 -17.16
C SER A 22 7.71 1.91 -16.84
N GLY A 23 7.46 3.05 -16.18
CA GLY A 23 8.52 3.96 -15.74
C GLY A 23 9.51 3.29 -14.78
N LEU A 24 9.01 2.51 -13.83
CA LEU A 24 9.82 1.78 -12.85
C LEU A 24 10.65 0.67 -13.51
N HIS A 25 10.09 -0.08 -14.46
CA HIS A 25 10.86 -1.08 -15.22
C HIS A 25 12.04 -0.46 -15.97
N ASN A 26 11.82 0.67 -16.65
CA ASN A 26 12.89 1.39 -17.35
C ASN A 26 13.99 1.88 -16.39
N VAL A 27 13.63 2.32 -15.18
CA VAL A 27 14.60 2.73 -14.16
C VAL A 27 15.35 1.52 -13.63
N LEU A 28 14.66 0.40 -13.38
CA LEU A 28 15.26 -0.84 -12.89
C LEU A 28 16.30 -1.38 -13.86
N GLU A 29 15.98 -1.41 -15.15
CA GLU A 29 16.90 -1.83 -16.22
C GLU A 29 18.16 -0.97 -16.25
N LYS A 30 18.01 0.36 -16.21
CA LYS A 30 19.16 1.28 -16.16
C LYS A 30 20.02 1.11 -14.91
N ILE A 31 19.39 0.89 -13.75
CA ILE A 31 20.11 0.62 -12.50
C ILE A 31 20.88 -0.70 -12.60
N GLN A 32 20.25 -1.76 -13.12
CA GLN A 32 20.91 -3.06 -13.28
C GLN A 32 22.08 -2.99 -14.25
N GLU A 33 21.91 -2.33 -15.39
CA GLU A 33 23.00 -2.11 -16.35
C GLU A 33 24.18 -1.36 -15.70
N ALA A 34 23.89 -0.25 -15.00
CA ALA A 34 24.93 0.56 -14.36
C ALA A 34 25.64 -0.15 -13.20
N VAL A 35 24.94 -1.01 -12.46
CA VAL A 35 25.46 -1.64 -11.24
C VAL A 35 26.08 -3.01 -11.51
N SER A 36 25.67 -3.72 -12.57
CA SER A 36 26.13 -5.08 -12.88
C SER A 36 27.66 -5.21 -12.96
N ALA A 37 28.33 -4.38 -13.77
CA ALA A 37 29.78 -4.45 -13.97
C ALA A 37 30.58 -4.06 -12.71
N PRO A 38 30.29 -2.94 -12.02
CA PRO A 38 30.93 -2.63 -10.73
C PRO A 38 30.68 -3.69 -9.65
N LEU A 39 29.46 -4.26 -9.59
CA LEU A 39 29.11 -5.28 -8.60
C LEU A 39 29.95 -6.54 -8.78
N VAL A 40 30.09 -7.04 -10.01
CA VAL A 40 30.93 -8.22 -10.30
C VAL A 40 32.39 -7.95 -9.92
N ALA A 41 32.91 -6.75 -10.22
CA ALA A 41 34.26 -6.36 -9.82
C ALA A 41 34.43 -6.30 -8.28
N CYS A 42 33.46 -5.72 -7.56
CA CYS A 42 33.50 -5.67 -6.10
C CYS A 42 33.36 -7.06 -5.46
N VAL A 43 32.47 -7.91 -5.97
CA VAL A 43 32.27 -9.29 -5.47
C VAL A 43 33.50 -10.14 -5.71
N THR A 44 34.10 -10.07 -6.90
CA THR A 44 35.35 -10.80 -7.21
C THR A 44 36.49 -10.37 -6.29
N LEU A 45 36.68 -9.06 -6.09
CA LEU A 45 37.67 -8.52 -5.15
C LEU A 45 37.39 -8.96 -3.71
N TRP A 46 36.13 -8.96 -3.29
CA TRP A 46 35.72 -9.40 -1.96
C TRP A 46 36.01 -10.89 -1.73
N ILE A 47 35.72 -11.76 -2.71
CA ILE A 47 36.05 -13.19 -2.66
C ILE A 47 37.56 -13.41 -2.55
N ILE A 48 38.37 -12.64 -3.29
CA ILE A 48 39.85 -12.71 -3.22
C ILE A 48 40.34 -12.32 -1.81
N ILE A 49 39.82 -11.23 -1.25
CA ILE A 49 40.19 -10.76 0.10
C ILE A 49 39.79 -11.77 1.17
N GLN A 50 38.57 -12.33 1.09
CA GLN A 50 38.12 -13.38 2.02
C GLN A 50 38.95 -14.65 1.88
N GLY A 51 39.29 -15.06 0.65
CA GLY A 51 40.19 -16.19 0.41
C GLY A 51 41.56 -15.99 1.08
N CYS A 52 42.12 -14.78 0.99
CA CYS A 52 43.37 -14.42 1.65
C CYS A 52 43.27 -14.42 3.18
N LEU A 53 42.16 -13.92 3.74
CA LEU A 53 41.90 -13.91 5.20
C LEU A 53 41.70 -15.32 5.78
N VAL A 54 41.06 -16.22 5.03
CA VAL A 54 40.91 -17.64 5.40
C VAL A 54 42.26 -18.35 5.35
N MET A 55 43.09 -18.11 4.32
CA MET A 55 44.45 -18.66 4.24
C MET A 55 45.35 -18.19 5.40
N ARG A 56 45.10 -16.99 5.94
CA ARG A 56 45.79 -16.44 7.11
C ARG A 56 45.25 -16.94 8.46
N GLY A 57 44.18 -17.75 8.46
CA GLY A 57 43.57 -18.28 9.69
C GLY A 57 42.92 -17.23 10.58
N GLN A 58 42.68 -16.01 10.07
CA GLN A 58 42.09 -14.90 10.84
C GLN A 58 40.56 -14.98 10.89
N VAL A 59 39.94 -15.84 10.07
CA VAL A 59 38.49 -15.99 9.97
C VAL A 59 38.13 -17.47 10.00
N ASP A 60 37.16 -17.82 10.83
CA ASP A 60 36.63 -19.17 10.96
C ASP A 60 35.96 -19.61 9.65
N ALA A 61 36.40 -20.72 9.07
CA ALA A 61 36.00 -21.15 7.72
C ALA A 61 34.48 -21.32 7.58
N ARG A 62 33.80 -21.71 8.67
CA ARG A 62 32.33 -21.87 8.71
C ARG A 62 31.60 -20.54 8.61
N ALA A 63 32.15 -19.47 9.19
CA ALA A 63 31.59 -18.12 9.09
C ALA A 63 31.87 -17.48 7.72
N GLY A 64 32.98 -17.86 7.07
CA GLY A 64 33.28 -17.46 5.70
C GLY A 64 32.31 -18.08 4.69
N ILE A 65 32.07 -19.39 4.78
CA ILE A 65 31.18 -20.12 3.85
C ILE A 65 29.73 -19.61 3.92
N SER A 66 29.20 -19.37 5.13
CA SER A 66 27.82 -18.87 5.28
C SER A 66 27.64 -17.48 4.67
N ARG A 67 28.65 -16.59 4.82
CA ARG A 67 28.65 -15.27 4.17
C ARG A 67 28.73 -15.38 2.66
N VAL A 68 29.58 -16.27 2.12
CA VAL A 68 29.71 -16.49 0.67
C VAL A 68 28.39 -16.97 0.07
N ILE A 69 27.72 -17.96 0.69
CA ILE A 69 26.41 -18.44 0.24
C ILE A 69 25.38 -17.30 0.21
N MET A 70 25.31 -16.52 1.29
CA MET A 70 24.36 -15.41 1.39
C MET A 70 24.63 -14.33 0.33
N VAL A 71 25.90 -13.99 0.09
CA VAL A 71 26.31 -13.04 -0.96
C VAL A 71 25.98 -13.59 -2.35
N SER A 72 26.23 -14.87 -2.63
CA SER A 72 25.89 -15.48 -3.92
C SER A 72 24.39 -15.48 -4.20
N ILE A 73 23.56 -15.71 -3.17
CA ILE A 73 22.09 -15.62 -3.30
C ILE A 73 21.67 -14.18 -3.62
N VAL A 74 22.19 -13.19 -2.86
CA VAL A 74 21.87 -11.78 -3.07
C VAL A 74 22.31 -11.30 -4.44
N VAL A 75 23.52 -11.66 -4.86
CA VAL A 75 24.07 -11.32 -6.18
C VAL A 75 23.28 -12.00 -7.30
N GLY A 76 22.86 -13.26 -7.12
CA GLY A 76 21.98 -13.96 -8.08
C GLY A 76 20.56 -13.39 -8.19
N LEU A 77 20.05 -12.81 -7.10
CA LEU A 77 18.79 -12.06 -7.07
C LEU A 77 18.91 -10.69 -7.77
N ILE A 78 20.05 -10.00 -7.63
CA ILE A 78 20.28 -8.68 -8.24
C ILE A 78 20.56 -8.79 -9.74
N LEU A 79 21.38 -9.77 -10.16
CA LEU A 79 21.82 -9.93 -11.56
C LEU A 79 20.71 -10.47 -12.48
N GLY A 80 19.67 -11.12 -11.92
CA GLY A 80 18.54 -11.62 -12.68
C GLY A 80 17.29 -10.77 -12.46
N GLN A 81 16.95 -9.88 -13.41
CA GLN A 81 15.68 -9.12 -13.39
C GLN A 81 14.47 -10.05 -13.22
N ALA A 82 14.45 -11.18 -13.94
CA ALA A 82 13.40 -12.19 -13.83
C ALA A 82 13.33 -12.83 -12.43
N ASN A 83 14.47 -13.01 -11.75
CA ASN A 83 14.50 -13.57 -10.40
C ASN A 83 13.97 -12.55 -9.39
N TYR A 84 14.37 -11.28 -9.52
CA TYR A 84 13.87 -10.21 -8.66
C TYR A 84 12.34 -10.07 -8.76
N HIS A 85 11.82 -10.03 -9.98
CA HIS A 85 10.39 -9.98 -10.24
C HIS A 85 9.66 -11.18 -9.61
N ASN A 86 10.09 -12.41 -9.92
CA ASN A 86 9.42 -13.64 -9.47
C ASN A 86 9.45 -13.84 -7.95
N TYR A 87 10.52 -13.46 -7.27
CA TYR A 87 10.68 -13.74 -5.83
C TYR A 87 10.28 -12.60 -4.91
N ILE A 88 10.35 -11.36 -5.38
CA ILE A 88 10.06 -10.19 -4.54
C ILE A 88 8.80 -9.51 -5.06
N GLU A 89 8.77 -9.07 -6.32
CA GLU A 89 7.63 -8.32 -6.87
C GLU A 89 6.34 -9.16 -6.85
N THR A 90 6.37 -10.42 -7.30
CA THR A 90 5.19 -11.32 -7.30
C THR A 90 4.65 -11.60 -5.90
N VAL A 91 5.50 -11.55 -4.86
CA VAL A 91 5.03 -11.74 -3.49
C VAL A 91 4.16 -10.55 -3.06
N PHE A 92 4.60 -9.33 -3.36
CA PHE A 92 3.89 -8.12 -2.95
C PHE A 92 2.71 -7.76 -3.87
N ASP A 93 2.85 -7.99 -5.19
CA ASP A 93 1.84 -7.62 -6.17
C ASP A 93 0.71 -8.65 -6.32
N ASP A 94 0.97 -9.95 -6.08
CA ASP A 94 -0.02 -11.01 -6.31
C ASP A 94 -0.27 -11.88 -5.07
N THR A 95 0.79 -12.27 -4.36
CA THR A 95 0.63 -13.22 -3.24
C THR A 95 -0.02 -12.58 -2.02
N ILE A 96 0.39 -11.37 -1.61
CA ILE A 96 -0.20 -10.67 -0.46
C ILE A 96 -1.69 -10.33 -0.70
N PRO A 97 -2.08 -9.71 -1.83
CA PRO A 97 -3.50 -9.49 -2.14
C PRO A 97 -4.33 -10.77 -2.15
N ARG A 98 -3.80 -11.85 -2.76
CA ARG A 98 -4.50 -13.14 -2.82
C ARG A 98 -4.70 -13.77 -1.44
N LEU A 99 -3.72 -13.68 -0.55
CA LEU A 99 -3.85 -14.15 0.83
C LEU A 99 -4.87 -13.32 1.62
N ALA A 100 -4.85 -11.99 1.47
CA ALA A 100 -5.83 -11.11 2.09
C ALA A 100 -7.27 -11.47 1.69
N HIS A 101 -7.48 -11.85 0.42
CA HIS A 101 -8.77 -12.32 -0.07
C HIS A 101 -9.20 -13.63 0.60
N GLN A 102 -8.32 -14.66 0.56
CA GLN A 102 -8.61 -15.97 1.14
C GLN A 102 -8.96 -15.90 2.64
N ILE A 103 -8.35 -14.97 3.37
CA ILE A 103 -8.58 -14.77 4.80
C ILE A 103 -9.86 -13.96 5.06
N SER A 104 -10.17 -12.98 4.21
CA SER A 104 -11.37 -12.14 4.36
C SER A 104 -12.68 -12.92 4.20
N GLY A 105 -12.64 -14.13 3.63
CA GLY A 105 -13.77 -15.07 3.60
C GLY A 105 -15.01 -14.55 2.84
N SER A 106 -14.90 -13.42 2.15
CA SER A 106 -15.98 -12.88 1.35
C SER A 106 -16.05 -13.66 0.03
N ASP A 107 -17.15 -14.38 -0.20
CA ASP A 107 -17.56 -14.94 -1.51
C ASP A 107 -17.77 -13.87 -2.61
N LEU A 108 -17.31 -12.64 -2.37
CA LEU A 108 -17.33 -11.56 -3.34
C LEU A 108 -16.28 -11.85 -4.42
N PRO A 109 -16.69 -11.80 -5.71
CA PRO A 109 -15.79 -12.05 -6.82
C PRO A 109 -14.56 -11.13 -6.77
N PHE A 110 -13.48 -11.58 -7.41
CA PHE A 110 -12.24 -10.84 -7.66
C PHE A 110 -12.57 -9.58 -8.49
N THR A 111 -13.13 -8.58 -7.84
CA THR A 111 -13.48 -7.29 -8.41
C THR A 111 -12.56 -6.32 -7.69
N ASP A 112 -11.56 -5.83 -8.41
CA ASP A 112 -10.57 -4.88 -7.91
C ASP A 112 -11.31 -3.72 -7.21
N ILE A 113 -10.74 -3.23 -6.10
CA ILE A 113 -11.32 -2.10 -5.33
C ILE A 113 -11.79 -0.94 -6.23
N PRO A 114 -11.04 -0.52 -7.27
CA PRO A 114 -11.50 0.46 -8.27
C PRO A 114 -12.82 0.10 -8.97
N GLN A 115 -13.05 -1.17 -9.33
CA GLN A 115 -14.30 -1.59 -9.96
C GLN A 115 -15.48 -1.57 -8.99
N LYS A 116 -15.25 -1.85 -7.70
CA LYS A 116 -16.29 -1.71 -6.67
C LYS A 116 -16.67 -0.25 -6.47
N LEU A 117 -15.68 0.64 -6.42
CA LEU A 117 -15.91 2.09 -6.35
C LEU A 117 -16.67 2.61 -7.59
N ASP A 118 -16.37 2.08 -8.78
CA ASP A 118 -17.11 2.40 -10.00
C ASP A 118 -18.58 1.96 -9.93
N TRP A 119 -18.86 0.78 -9.38
CA TRP A 119 -20.22 0.31 -9.16
C TRP A 119 -20.98 1.20 -8.18
N MET A 120 -20.34 1.57 -7.06
CA MET A 120 -20.93 2.46 -6.05
C MET A 120 -21.19 3.87 -6.61
N PHE A 121 -20.27 4.38 -7.43
CA PHE A 121 -20.45 5.65 -8.13
C PHE A 121 -21.65 5.58 -9.09
N ALA A 122 -21.73 4.53 -9.90
CA ALA A 122 -22.84 4.35 -10.86
C ALA A 122 -24.20 4.17 -10.16
N SER A 123 -24.27 3.38 -9.08
CA SER A 123 -25.51 3.15 -8.32
C SER A 123 -26.00 4.43 -7.66
N THR A 124 -25.09 5.25 -7.11
CA THR A 124 -25.45 6.47 -6.40
C THR A 124 -25.80 7.59 -7.38
N GLN A 125 -25.10 7.70 -8.51
CA GLN A 125 -25.48 8.61 -9.61
C GLN A 125 -26.93 8.38 -10.07
N TYR A 126 -27.35 7.12 -10.22
CA TYR A 126 -28.72 6.80 -10.57
C TYR A 126 -29.72 7.27 -9.50
N ALA A 127 -29.38 7.11 -8.21
CA ALA A 127 -30.21 7.60 -7.11
C ALA A 127 -30.30 9.13 -7.06
N PHE A 128 -29.16 9.83 -7.22
CA PHE A 128 -29.13 11.28 -7.33
C PHE A 128 -30.00 11.78 -8.49
N GLN A 129 -29.90 11.19 -9.67
CA GLN A 129 -30.72 11.56 -10.83
C GLN A 129 -32.23 11.35 -10.58
N MET A 130 -32.61 10.28 -9.89
CA MET A 130 -34.00 10.04 -9.52
C MET A 130 -34.54 11.14 -8.60
N ILE A 131 -33.79 11.50 -7.56
CA ILE A 131 -34.19 12.55 -6.61
C ILE A 131 -34.20 13.92 -7.28
N ALA A 132 -33.21 14.22 -8.13
CA ALA A 132 -33.15 15.46 -8.90
C ALA A 132 -34.38 15.67 -9.80
N SER A 133 -34.95 14.60 -10.35
CA SER A 133 -36.16 14.66 -11.18
C SER A 133 -37.44 14.99 -10.40
N GLU A 134 -37.43 14.81 -9.07
CA GLU A 134 -38.55 15.13 -8.18
C GLU A 134 -38.44 16.54 -7.57
N ILE A 135 -37.26 17.16 -7.61
CA ILE A 135 -37.04 18.53 -7.11
C ILE A 135 -37.56 19.52 -8.15
N GLY A 136 -38.60 20.27 -7.79
CA GLY A 136 -39.12 21.34 -8.65
C GLY A 136 -38.14 22.52 -8.77
N PRO A 137 -38.06 23.20 -9.93
CA PRO A 137 -37.08 24.28 -10.19
C PRO A 137 -37.24 25.54 -9.31
N MET A 138 -38.24 25.60 -8.43
CA MET A 138 -38.52 26.76 -7.57
C MET A 138 -38.03 26.60 -6.12
N ASN A 139 -37.47 25.44 -5.72
CA ASN A 139 -36.98 25.22 -4.35
C ASN A 139 -35.45 25.36 -4.24
N GLY A 140 -34.96 26.60 -4.19
CA GLY A 140 -33.52 26.89 -4.15
C GLY A 140 -32.77 26.31 -2.94
N GLN A 141 -33.44 26.16 -1.79
CA GLN A 141 -32.82 25.59 -0.58
C GLN A 141 -32.59 24.07 -0.70
N ASP A 142 -33.55 23.35 -1.29
CA ASP A 142 -33.44 21.90 -1.50
C ASP A 142 -32.41 21.57 -2.58
N ILE A 143 -32.31 22.41 -3.63
CA ILE A 143 -31.31 22.28 -4.69
C ILE A 143 -29.90 22.42 -4.11
N LEU A 144 -29.67 23.42 -3.25
CA LEU A 144 -28.35 23.66 -2.66
C LEU A 144 -27.95 22.55 -1.67
N ALA A 145 -28.89 22.03 -0.88
CA ALA A 145 -28.65 20.89 0.00
C ALA A 145 -28.36 19.61 -0.80
N PHE A 146 -29.09 19.38 -1.89
CA PHE A 146 -28.89 18.24 -2.78
C PHE A 146 -27.51 18.28 -3.46
N GLU A 147 -27.11 19.43 -3.99
CA GLU A 147 -25.80 19.61 -4.60
C GLU A 147 -24.67 19.39 -3.57
N GLY A 148 -24.82 19.92 -2.36
CA GLY A 148 -23.86 19.73 -1.26
C GLY A 148 -23.63 18.25 -0.90
N ALA A 149 -24.70 17.47 -0.75
CA ALA A 149 -24.60 16.03 -0.50
C ALA A 149 -23.84 15.31 -1.62
N GLN A 150 -24.16 15.64 -2.88
CA GLN A 150 -23.48 15.05 -4.04
C GLN A 150 -21.97 15.31 -4.04
N TRP A 151 -21.53 16.53 -3.70
CA TRP A 151 -20.10 16.87 -3.62
C TRP A 151 -19.38 16.13 -2.49
N ILE A 152 -20.02 16.01 -1.31
CA ILE A 152 -19.44 15.30 -0.17
C ILE A 152 -19.25 13.82 -0.51
N PHE A 153 -20.28 13.19 -1.09
CA PHE A 153 -20.23 11.80 -1.50
C PHE A 153 -19.08 11.52 -2.49
N TYR A 154 -18.95 12.34 -3.54
CA TYR A 154 -17.86 12.19 -4.50
C TYR A 154 -16.50 12.44 -3.84
N GLY A 155 -16.38 13.44 -2.97
CA GLY A 155 -15.14 13.70 -2.23
C GLY A 155 -14.69 12.50 -1.40
N SER A 156 -15.63 11.83 -0.73
CA SER A 156 -15.39 10.60 0.04
C SER A 156 -14.80 9.49 -0.83
N LEU A 157 -15.51 9.11 -1.91
CA LEU A 157 -15.05 8.06 -2.83
C LEU A 157 -13.67 8.34 -3.44
N TRP A 158 -13.40 9.59 -3.78
CA TRP A 158 -12.10 10.00 -4.31
C TRP A 158 -10.98 9.91 -3.27
N ALA A 159 -11.24 10.27 -2.01
CA ALA A 159 -10.26 10.13 -0.93
C ALA A 159 -9.91 8.66 -0.67
N ALA A 160 -10.91 7.77 -0.64
CA ALA A 160 -10.69 6.33 -0.50
C ALA A 160 -9.83 5.76 -1.64
N PHE A 161 -10.16 6.16 -2.87
CA PHE A 161 -9.42 5.77 -4.07
C PHE A 161 -7.96 6.24 -4.04
N GLU A 162 -7.73 7.51 -3.70
CA GLU A 162 -6.40 8.12 -3.66
C GLU A 162 -5.48 7.41 -2.65
N ILE A 163 -5.99 7.07 -1.46
CA ILE A 163 -5.22 6.35 -0.45
C ILE A 163 -4.84 4.96 -0.93
N TYR A 164 -5.79 4.24 -1.54
CA TYR A 164 -5.53 2.91 -2.09
C TYR A 164 -4.44 2.94 -3.18
N ASP A 165 -4.58 3.85 -4.15
CA ASP A 165 -3.65 3.96 -5.27
C ASP A 165 -2.27 4.45 -4.81
N ALA A 166 -2.22 5.42 -3.88
CA ALA A 166 -0.97 5.93 -3.33
C ALA A 166 -0.16 4.84 -2.61
N VAL A 167 -0.80 3.98 -1.80
CA VAL A 167 -0.12 2.89 -1.10
C VAL A 167 0.41 1.84 -2.09
N GLY A 168 -0.35 1.51 -3.12
CA GLY A 168 0.08 0.61 -4.19
C GLY A 168 1.32 1.14 -4.92
N ILE A 169 1.28 2.42 -5.34
CA ILE A 169 2.39 3.06 -6.04
C ILE A 169 3.63 3.18 -5.14
N LEU A 170 3.48 3.60 -3.89
CA LEU A 170 4.59 3.68 -2.92
C LEU A 170 5.29 2.33 -2.73
N THR A 171 4.51 1.25 -2.68
CA THR A 171 5.05 -0.11 -2.57
C THR A 171 5.88 -0.47 -3.81
N LYS A 172 5.39 -0.16 -5.01
CA LYS A 172 6.11 -0.40 -6.27
C LYS A 172 7.39 0.42 -6.40
N VAL A 173 7.37 1.68 -5.96
CA VAL A 173 8.58 2.52 -5.92
C VAL A 173 9.60 1.94 -4.94
N LEU A 174 9.16 1.49 -3.77
CA LEU A 174 10.05 0.88 -2.78
C LEU A 174 10.67 -0.43 -3.29
N LEU A 175 9.90 -1.23 -4.03
CA LEU A 175 10.39 -2.42 -4.72
C LEU A 175 11.41 -2.06 -5.80
N ALA A 176 11.14 -1.06 -6.64
CA ALA A 176 12.08 -0.66 -7.70
C ALA A 176 13.45 -0.20 -7.18
N ILE A 177 13.51 0.40 -5.99
CA ILE A 177 14.77 0.80 -5.33
C ILE A 177 15.53 -0.41 -4.77
N GLY A 178 14.88 -1.56 -4.62
CA GLY A 178 15.38 -2.76 -3.96
C GLY A 178 16.74 -3.26 -4.46
N PRO A 179 17.00 -3.42 -5.76
CA PRO A 179 18.30 -3.89 -6.25
C PRO A 179 19.46 -2.98 -5.82
N LEU A 180 19.27 -1.67 -5.80
CA LEU A 180 20.30 -0.71 -5.39
C LEU A 180 20.63 -0.82 -3.90
N VAL A 181 19.61 -1.04 -3.06
CA VAL A 181 19.82 -1.21 -1.61
C VAL A 181 20.43 -2.59 -1.31
N LEU A 182 20.02 -3.63 -2.04
CA LEU A 182 20.58 -4.98 -1.90
C LEU A 182 22.07 -5.03 -2.26
N VAL A 183 22.56 -4.19 -3.18
CA VAL A 183 23.99 -4.01 -3.45
C VAL A 183 24.72 -3.51 -2.19
N GLY A 184 24.11 -2.58 -1.46
CA GLY A 184 24.60 -2.11 -0.16
C GLY A 184 24.69 -3.19 0.91
N TYR A 185 23.96 -4.31 0.79
CA TYR A 185 24.09 -5.44 1.72
C TYR A 185 25.48 -6.12 1.66
N LEU A 186 26.16 -6.01 0.51
CA LEU A 186 27.49 -6.61 0.30
C LEU A 186 28.57 -5.98 1.19
N PHE A 187 28.44 -4.71 1.52
CA PHE A 187 29.38 -4.02 2.39
C PHE A 187 28.88 -4.01 3.83
N ASP A 188 29.72 -4.44 4.77
CA ASP A 188 29.36 -4.53 6.19
C ASP A 188 28.90 -3.17 6.77
N HIS A 189 29.36 -2.03 6.23
CA HIS A 189 28.96 -0.70 6.68
C HIS A 189 27.57 -0.26 6.18
N THR A 190 27.11 -0.74 5.02
CA THR A 190 25.81 -0.38 4.42
C THR A 190 24.75 -1.46 4.60
N ARG A 191 25.08 -2.56 5.29
CA ARG A 191 24.15 -3.66 5.61
C ARG A 191 22.92 -3.18 6.38
N ASP A 192 23.09 -2.20 7.27
CA ASP A 192 21.99 -1.59 8.03
C ASP A 192 20.94 -0.90 7.14
N MET A 193 21.32 -0.46 5.93
CA MET A 193 20.40 0.16 4.99
C MET A 193 19.48 -0.89 4.35
N ALA A 194 20.04 -2.04 3.99
CA ALA A 194 19.30 -3.17 3.43
C ALA A 194 18.38 -3.84 4.45
N THR A 195 18.79 -3.95 5.71
CA THR A 195 17.89 -4.43 6.76
C THR A 195 16.73 -3.45 6.91
N ARG A 196 16.97 -2.14 7.06
CA ARG A 196 15.90 -1.12 7.15
C ARG A 196 14.93 -1.17 5.96
N TRP A 197 15.43 -1.37 4.75
CA TRP A 197 14.59 -1.54 3.56
C TRP A 197 13.70 -2.80 3.64
N ILE A 198 14.23 -3.94 4.07
CA ILE A 198 13.43 -5.15 4.35
C ILE A 198 12.32 -4.87 5.38
N GLY A 199 12.64 -4.08 6.42
CA GLY A 199 11.69 -3.69 7.46
C GLY A 199 10.58 -2.79 6.92
N GLN A 200 10.94 -1.86 6.04
CA GLN A 200 9.96 -1.03 5.33
C GLN A 200 9.10 -1.87 4.40
N LEU A 201 9.67 -2.77 3.61
CA LEU A 201 8.90 -3.68 2.76
C LEU A 201 7.90 -4.52 3.56
N LEU A 202 8.31 -5.07 4.70
CA LEU A 202 7.39 -5.78 5.60
C LEU A 202 6.27 -4.87 6.12
N SER A 203 6.60 -3.62 6.46
CA SER A 203 5.61 -2.63 6.91
C SER A 203 4.59 -2.31 5.83
N TYR A 204 5.04 -2.08 4.59
CA TYR A 204 4.18 -1.80 3.44
C TYR A 204 3.40 -3.04 3.00
N GLY A 205 3.99 -4.23 3.04
CA GLY A 205 3.28 -5.49 2.77
C GLY A 205 2.18 -5.77 3.78
N LEU A 206 2.45 -5.53 5.07
CA LEU A 206 1.44 -5.62 6.12
C LEU A 206 0.35 -4.56 5.92
N LEU A 207 0.72 -3.33 5.58
CA LEU A 207 -0.23 -2.27 5.25
C LEU A 207 -1.12 -2.67 4.06
N LEU A 208 -0.53 -3.22 3.00
CA LEU A 208 -1.24 -3.65 1.81
C LEU A 208 -2.19 -4.82 2.11
N LEU A 209 -1.78 -5.75 2.96
CA LEU A 209 -2.65 -6.82 3.47
C LEU A 209 -3.82 -6.24 4.28
N LEU A 210 -3.54 -5.36 5.24
CA LEU A 210 -4.55 -4.75 6.10
C LEU A 210 -5.54 -3.91 5.29
N LEU A 211 -5.03 -3.15 4.32
CA LEU A 211 -5.80 -2.35 3.37
C LEU A 211 -6.73 -3.22 2.55
N ASN A 212 -6.24 -4.31 1.97
CA ASN A 212 -7.09 -5.22 1.17
C ASN A 212 -8.19 -5.87 2.01
N ILE A 213 -7.87 -6.33 3.23
CA ILE A 213 -8.86 -6.93 4.13
C ILE A 213 -9.91 -5.90 4.55
N VAL A 214 -9.47 -4.76 5.07
CA VAL A 214 -10.36 -3.74 5.62
C VAL A 214 -11.17 -3.09 4.51
N ALA A 215 -10.57 -2.71 3.38
CA ALA A 215 -11.31 -2.18 2.25
C ALA A 215 -12.36 -3.18 1.74
N THR A 216 -12.04 -4.49 1.70
CA THR A 216 -13.03 -5.49 1.29
C THR A 216 -14.22 -5.54 2.24
N ILE A 217 -13.98 -5.53 3.55
CA ILE A 217 -15.04 -5.58 4.58
C ILE A 217 -15.86 -4.28 4.61
N VAL A 218 -15.18 -3.12 4.59
CA VAL A 218 -15.82 -1.79 4.59
C VAL A 218 -16.68 -1.63 3.35
N ILE A 219 -16.13 -1.87 2.16
CA ILE A 219 -16.88 -1.75 0.90
C ILE A 219 -18.05 -2.74 0.88
N ALA A 220 -17.87 -3.97 1.40
CA ALA A 220 -18.98 -4.92 1.48
C ALA A 220 -20.11 -4.41 2.40
N ALA A 221 -19.76 -3.83 3.56
CA ALA A 221 -20.73 -3.22 4.47
C ALA A 221 -21.42 -1.99 3.83
N GLU A 222 -20.67 -1.16 3.12
CA GLU A 222 -21.16 0.03 2.43
C GLU A 222 -22.09 -0.30 1.26
N VAL A 223 -21.81 -1.36 0.51
CA VAL A 223 -22.70 -1.83 -0.58
C VAL A 223 -24.05 -2.26 -0.01
N VAL A 224 -24.05 -2.99 1.12
CA VAL A 224 -25.28 -3.42 1.79
C VAL A 224 -26.06 -2.23 2.37
N SER A 225 -25.36 -1.30 3.04
CA SER A 225 -26.00 -0.11 3.61
C SER A 225 -26.54 0.83 2.52
N LEU A 226 -25.82 1.00 1.42
CA LEU A 226 -26.26 1.74 0.24
C LEU A 226 -27.55 1.14 -0.33
N ALA A 227 -27.60 -0.19 -0.54
CA ALA A 227 -28.80 -0.84 -1.05
C ALA A 227 -30.01 -0.64 -0.12
N ALA A 228 -29.80 -0.75 1.21
CA ALA A 228 -30.85 -0.54 2.20
C ALA A 228 -31.34 0.90 2.26
N MET A 229 -30.41 1.88 2.26
CA MET A 229 -30.74 3.31 2.30
C MET A 229 -31.42 3.76 1.01
N LEU A 230 -30.97 3.29 -0.16
CA LEU A 230 -31.62 3.61 -1.43
C LEU A 230 -33.06 3.10 -1.50
N LEU A 231 -33.36 1.94 -0.90
CA LEU A 231 -34.73 1.47 -0.77
C LEU A 231 -35.56 2.39 0.14
N MET A 232 -35.04 2.77 1.31
CA MET A 232 -35.74 3.69 2.22
C MET A 232 -36.00 5.06 1.59
N ILE A 233 -35.02 5.60 0.84
CA ILE A 233 -35.15 6.86 0.10
C ILE A 233 -36.24 6.76 -0.96
N LYS A 234 -36.33 5.65 -1.71
CA LYS A 234 -37.39 5.44 -2.71
C LYS A 234 -38.79 5.42 -2.11
N TYR A 235 -38.97 4.81 -0.93
CA TYR A 235 -40.26 4.73 -0.26
C TYR A 235 -40.61 5.97 0.58
N SER A 236 -39.68 6.93 0.69
CA SER A 236 -39.92 8.17 1.43
C SER A 236 -40.87 9.09 0.68
N GLY A 237 -41.93 9.56 1.36
CA GLY A 237 -43.02 10.32 0.75
C GLY A 237 -42.74 11.81 0.52
N THR A 238 -41.65 12.36 1.05
CA THR A 238 -41.31 13.79 0.93
C THR A 238 -39.88 13.99 0.42
N THR A 239 -39.68 14.99 -0.45
CA THR A 239 -38.37 15.34 -1.02
C THR A 239 -37.34 15.69 0.06
N ALA A 240 -37.76 16.39 1.12
CA ALA A 240 -36.90 16.73 2.25
C ALA A 240 -36.37 15.48 2.99
N ALA A 241 -37.21 14.47 3.20
CA ALA A 241 -36.78 13.23 3.85
C ALA A 241 -35.82 12.41 2.96
N LYS A 242 -35.94 12.50 1.63
CA LYS A 242 -34.99 11.89 0.69
C LYS A 242 -33.61 12.55 0.77
N ILE A 243 -33.57 13.88 0.88
CA ILE A 243 -32.31 14.64 1.03
C ILE A 243 -31.62 14.32 2.36
N ILE A 244 -32.37 14.24 3.46
CA ILE A 244 -31.80 13.85 4.76
C ILE A 244 -31.22 12.43 4.71
N GLY A 245 -31.90 11.49 4.06
CA GLY A 245 -31.38 10.13 3.88
C GLY A 245 -30.09 10.07 3.05
N LEU A 246 -29.90 10.99 2.11
CA LEU A 246 -28.65 11.16 1.36
C LEU A 246 -27.49 11.61 2.28
N TYR A 247 -27.74 12.59 3.15
CA TYR A 247 -26.72 13.03 4.11
C TYR A 247 -26.35 11.94 5.14
N GLU A 248 -27.31 11.11 5.54
CA GLU A 248 -27.05 9.97 6.42
C GLU A 248 -26.18 8.92 5.73
N LEU A 249 -26.40 8.69 4.43
CA LEU A 249 -25.54 7.87 3.59
C LEU A 249 -24.13 8.47 3.50
N ASP A 250 -24.01 9.77 3.23
CA ASP A 250 -22.70 10.44 3.16
C ASP A 250 -21.90 10.30 4.46
N MET A 251 -22.56 10.40 5.63
CA MET A 251 -21.90 10.20 6.92
C MET A 251 -21.39 8.77 7.12
N LEU A 252 -22.13 7.77 6.63
CA LEU A 252 -21.72 6.37 6.71
C LEU A 252 -20.46 6.11 5.88
N PHE A 253 -20.42 6.66 4.66
CA PHE A 253 -19.24 6.59 3.78
C PHE A 253 -18.04 7.32 4.37
N LEU A 254 -18.25 8.51 4.94
CA LEU A 254 -17.18 9.26 5.60
C LEU A 254 -16.59 8.48 6.79
N ALA A 255 -17.41 7.74 7.52
CA ALA A 255 -16.97 6.89 8.62
C ALA A 255 -16.17 5.67 8.12
N GLY A 256 -16.57 5.07 7.00
CA GLY A 256 -15.80 4.02 6.32
C GLY A 256 -14.43 4.52 5.85
N ASP A 257 -14.40 5.69 5.22
CA ASP A 257 -13.17 6.31 4.75
C ASP A 257 -12.24 6.72 5.89
N ALA A 258 -12.78 7.22 7.00
CA ALA A 258 -11.99 7.50 8.20
C ALA A 258 -11.27 6.25 8.71
N LEU A 259 -11.89 5.07 8.59
CA LEU A 259 -11.26 3.79 8.92
C LEU A 259 -10.11 3.49 7.96
N ILE A 260 -10.30 3.68 6.65
CA ILE A 260 -9.28 3.47 5.62
C ILE A 260 -8.09 4.42 5.83
N VAL A 261 -8.34 5.69 6.15
CA VAL A 261 -7.33 6.71 6.48
C VAL A 261 -6.50 6.33 7.72
N ALA A 262 -7.08 5.59 8.67
CA ALA A 262 -6.37 5.15 9.87
C ALA A 262 -5.41 3.97 9.62
N LEU A 263 -5.59 3.20 8.53
CA LEU A 263 -4.83 1.97 8.27
C LEU A 263 -3.30 2.16 8.18
N PRO A 264 -2.77 3.20 7.52
CA PRO A 264 -1.32 3.47 7.51
C PRO A 264 -0.73 3.61 8.91
N THR A 265 -1.44 4.27 9.83
CA THR A 265 -0.97 4.44 11.22
C THR A 265 -1.00 3.13 12.01
N ILE A 266 -2.02 2.29 11.78
CA ILE A 266 -2.14 0.98 12.42
C ILE A 266 -1.04 0.05 11.92
N ALA A 267 -0.85 -0.06 10.60
CA ALA A 267 0.17 -0.94 10.02
C ALA A 267 1.60 -0.51 10.41
N SER A 268 1.88 0.79 10.42
CA SER A 268 3.18 1.31 10.85
C SER A 268 3.44 1.06 12.34
N SER A 269 2.42 1.13 13.21
CA SER A 269 2.58 0.81 14.62
C SER A 269 2.91 -0.66 14.88
N ILE A 270 2.29 -1.59 14.12
CA ILE A 270 2.54 -3.03 14.24
C ILE A 270 3.95 -3.36 13.73
N ALA A 271 4.33 -2.81 12.58
CA ALA A 271 5.63 -3.07 11.99
C ALA A 271 6.79 -2.41 12.75
N ALA A 272 6.59 -1.19 13.28
CA ALA A 272 7.57 -0.50 14.12
C ALA A 272 7.69 -1.13 15.52
N GLY A 273 6.62 -1.75 16.03
CA GLY A 273 6.63 -2.47 17.31
C GLY A 273 7.65 -3.62 17.35
N SER A 274 7.93 -4.26 16.22
CA SER A 274 8.95 -5.31 16.12
C SER A 274 10.39 -4.78 16.06
N TRP A 275 10.61 -3.52 15.70
CA TRP A 275 11.93 -2.91 15.51
C TRP A 275 12.34 -1.97 16.65
N ALA A 276 11.35 -1.43 17.38
CA ALA A 276 11.60 -0.70 18.63
C ALA A 276 12.13 -1.61 19.76
N GLY A 277 12.00 -2.93 19.63
CA GLY A 277 12.58 -3.91 20.55
C GLY A 277 14.11 -4.03 20.48
N THR A 278 14.73 -3.67 19.36
CA THR A 278 16.19 -3.73 19.16
C THR A 278 16.90 -2.39 19.38
N ASN A 279 16.18 -1.27 19.29
CA ASN A 279 16.67 0.03 19.73
C ASN A 279 16.16 0.34 21.14
N ARG A 280 16.71 -0.34 22.15
CA ARG A 280 16.68 0.22 23.50
C ARG A 280 17.32 1.61 23.43
N PRO A 281 16.59 2.71 23.70
CA PRO A 281 17.23 4.00 23.83
C PRO A 281 18.31 3.90 24.90
N LEU A 282 19.41 4.64 24.72
CA LEU A 282 20.59 4.78 25.58
C LEU A 282 20.29 5.26 27.03
N ASN A 283 19.09 5.00 27.56
CA ASN A 283 18.68 5.27 28.95
C ASN A 283 19.40 4.39 30.00
N ASN A 284 20.24 3.44 29.58
CA ASN A 284 21.09 2.67 30.49
C ASN A 284 22.45 3.33 30.77
N LEU A 285 22.91 4.28 29.95
CA LEU A 285 24.14 5.03 30.27
C LEU A 285 23.90 6.00 31.43
N ASN A 286 22.72 6.63 31.50
CA ASN A 286 22.38 7.54 32.60
C ASN A 286 22.31 6.83 33.96
N ARG A 287 21.97 5.53 33.99
CA ARG A 287 21.99 4.74 35.24
C ARG A 287 23.39 4.34 35.69
N TYR A 288 24.35 4.23 34.78
CA TYR A 288 25.75 3.98 35.13
C TYR A 288 26.41 5.24 35.70
N PHE A 289 26.17 6.41 35.10
CA PHE A 289 26.69 7.67 35.64
C PHE A 289 26.01 8.09 36.95
N ALA A 290 24.71 7.80 37.13
CA ALA A 290 24.02 8.05 38.39
C ALA A 290 24.50 7.15 39.55
N ARG A 291 25.08 5.98 39.26
CA ARG A 291 25.68 5.11 40.29
C ARG A 291 27.12 5.50 40.65
N THR A 292 27.84 6.19 39.77
CA THR A 292 29.23 6.64 40.04
C THR A 292 29.31 8.07 40.58
N ALA A 293 28.22 8.85 40.53
CA ALA A 293 28.15 10.20 41.08
C ALA A 293 27.53 10.26 42.50
N GLY A 294 27.17 9.10 43.06
CA GLY A 294 26.56 8.96 44.39
C GLY A 294 27.37 8.11 45.37
N GLY A 295 28.70 8.15 45.26
CA GLY A 295 29.65 7.50 46.17
C GLY A 295 30.73 8.48 46.60
#